data_AF-A0A533S1Z1-F1
#
_entry.id   AF-A0A533S1Z1-F1
#
_cell.length_a   1.000
_cell.length_b   1.000
_cell.length_c   1.000
_cell.angle_alpha   90.00
_cell.angle_beta   90.00
_cell.angle_gamma   90.00
#
_symmetry.space_group_name_H-M   'P 1'
#
loop_
_entity.id
_entity.type
_entity.pdbx_description
1 polymer ?
#
loop_
_entity_poly.entity_id
_entity_poly.type
_entity_poly.pdbx_seq_one_letter_code
_entity_poly.pdbx_strand_id
1 'polypeptide(L)'
;MALGFSSLAFDWLVRKRLGGTHLNLFVVEECTISENFKKCDLLVVQALSLLFPYKIGASAWSKFYDKVNLNQSWRRSWAVSNYERLRRRALVEAVSFKLFDLDHQHVKIILNEVDYPTSVLRDKYFANNLDSRGFWRIDKDIDPEVRHTVLSLIAFHDLQEKGLDAFLNQNDGEGWMIPEVLRLADYGLGHDDRAQEYQPVASRLGPRFYDWQLNEDVKRSWEECEAHAELIRKIVPIQAPDDEGIAEVPTSPTAPSSQQMNLF
;
A
#
# COMPACT_ATOMS: atom_id res chain seq x y z
N MET A 1 -7.17 -2.89 6.16
CA MET A 1 -7.81 -1.55 6.07
C MET A 1 -6.81 -0.43 5.77
N ALA A 2 -5.82 -0.12 6.62
CA ALA A 2 -4.90 1.03 6.42
C ALA A 2 -4.20 1.05 5.03
N LEU A 3 -3.72 -0.10 4.55
CA LEU A 3 -3.09 -0.19 3.22
C LEU A 3 -4.01 0.23 2.06
N GLY A 4 -5.32 -0.01 2.15
CA GLY A 4 -6.22 0.36 1.06
C GLY A 4 -6.34 1.88 0.91
N PHE A 5 -6.30 2.62 2.02
CA PHE A 5 -6.26 4.09 2.01
C PHE A 5 -4.95 4.67 1.46
N SER A 6 -3.86 3.88 1.47
CA SER A 6 -2.55 4.28 0.95
C SER A 6 -2.25 3.73 -0.45
N SER A 7 -3.23 3.08 -1.10
CA SER A 7 -3.08 2.51 -2.44
C SER A 7 -3.23 3.55 -3.55
N LEU A 8 -2.64 3.28 -4.71
CA LEU A 8 -2.77 4.10 -5.92
C LEU A 8 -4.23 4.20 -6.41
N ALA A 9 -5.01 3.13 -6.25
CA ALA A 9 -6.43 3.14 -6.61
C ALA A 9 -7.23 4.12 -5.75
N PHE A 10 -7.00 4.11 -4.44
CA PHE A 10 -7.66 5.03 -3.53
C PHE A 10 -7.18 6.47 -3.73
N ASP A 11 -5.87 6.69 -3.90
CA ASP A 11 -5.32 8.03 -4.19
C ASP A 11 -5.91 8.59 -5.50
N TRP A 12 -6.08 7.75 -6.53
CA TRP A 12 -6.74 8.16 -7.77
C TRP A 12 -8.18 8.63 -7.54
N LEU A 13 -8.97 7.86 -6.77
CA LEU A 13 -10.35 8.21 -6.42
C LEU A 13 -10.41 9.57 -5.72
N VAL A 14 -9.54 9.78 -4.73
CA VAL A 14 -9.44 11.05 -3.99
C VAL A 14 -9.08 12.19 -4.94
N ARG A 15 -8.06 12.03 -5.80
CA ARG A 15 -7.62 13.05 -6.76
C ARG A 15 -8.69 13.45 -7.76
N LYS A 16 -9.59 12.54 -8.15
CA LYS A 16 -10.69 12.87 -9.06
C LYS A 16 -11.82 13.64 -8.38
N ARG A 17 -11.99 13.49 -7.07
CA ARG A 17 -13.00 14.21 -6.27
C ARG A 17 -12.47 15.52 -5.68
N LEU A 18 -11.17 15.61 -5.45
CA LEU A 18 -10.55 16.76 -4.81
C LEU A 18 -10.22 17.86 -5.83
N GLY A 19 -10.87 19.01 -5.71
CA GLY A 19 -10.60 20.20 -6.53
C GLY A 19 -9.50 21.12 -5.99
N GLY A 20 -8.94 20.84 -4.80
CA GLY A 20 -7.95 21.68 -4.13
C GLY A 20 -6.87 20.88 -3.41
N THR A 21 -6.06 21.54 -2.58
CA THR A 21 -4.93 20.93 -1.86
C THR A 21 -5.27 20.41 -0.46
N HIS A 22 -6.48 20.66 0.03
CA HIS A 22 -6.91 20.32 1.38
C HIS A 22 -7.91 19.17 1.35
N LEU A 23 -7.57 18.07 2.03
CA LEU A 23 -8.48 16.94 2.20
C LEU A 23 -9.53 17.29 3.26
N ASN A 24 -10.75 17.56 2.82
CA ASN A 24 -11.89 17.80 3.70
C ASN A 24 -12.56 16.48 4.08
N LEU A 25 -13.11 16.41 5.31
CA LEU A 25 -13.72 15.19 5.83
C LEU A 25 -14.83 14.64 4.92
N PHE A 26 -15.67 15.51 4.35
CA PHE A 26 -16.74 15.09 3.43
C PHE A 26 -16.22 14.33 2.19
N VAL A 27 -15.01 14.66 1.71
CA VAL A 27 -14.39 13.95 0.57
C VAL A 27 -13.97 12.56 0.99
N VAL A 28 -13.44 12.41 2.21
CA VAL A 28 -13.04 11.12 2.77
C VAL A 28 -14.25 10.25 3.06
N GLU A 29 -15.32 10.83 3.61
CA GLU A 29 -16.59 10.14 3.88
C GLU A 29 -17.23 9.58 2.61
N GLU A 30 -17.10 10.28 1.49
CA GLU A 30 -17.54 9.80 0.18
C GLU A 30 -16.60 8.75 -0.46
N CYS A 31 -15.35 8.68 -0.02
CA CYS A 31 -14.38 7.71 -0.52
C CYS A 31 -14.52 6.39 0.24
N THR A 32 -15.10 5.39 -0.41
CA THR A 32 -15.24 4.06 0.18
C THR A 32 -14.03 3.20 -0.13
N ILE A 33 -13.58 2.44 0.88
CA ILE A 33 -12.68 1.32 0.68
C ILE A 33 -13.52 0.09 0.31
N SER A 34 -13.05 -0.73 -0.64
CA SER A 34 -13.75 -1.97 -0.98
C SER A 34 -13.92 -2.87 0.25
N GLU A 35 -15.09 -3.48 0.40
CA GLU A 35 -15.39 -4.45 1.48
C GLU A 35 -14.39 -5.60 1.51
N ASN A 36 -13.77 -5.92 0.36
CA ASN A 36 -12.72 -6.93 0.27
C ASN A 36 -11.51 -6.57 1.13
N PHE A 37 -11.17 -5.29 1.31
CA PHE A 37 -10.08 -4.88 2.21
C PHE A 37 -10.40 -5.00 3.70
N LYS A 38 -11.69 -5.00 4.07
CA LYS A 38 -12.10 -5.17 5.47
C LYS A 38 -11.93 -6.61 5.92
N LYS A 39 -12.02 -7.56 4.98
CA LYS A 39 -11.96 -9.00 5.22
C LYS A 39 -10.61 -9.63 4.86
N CYS A 40 -9.70 -8.85 4.28
CA CYS A 40 -8.44 -9.35 3.74
C CYS A 40 -7.27 -9.16 4.72
N ASP A 41 -6.68 -10.27 5.14
CA ASP A 41 -5.44 -10.35 5.91
C ASP A 41 -4.21 -10.68 5.04
N LEU A 42 -4.40 -10.91 3.73
CA LEU A 42 -3.35 -11.30 2.78
C LEU A 42 -2.18 -10.32 2.72
N LEU A 43 -2.41 -9.05 3.06
CA LEU A 43 -1.40 -8.00 3.02
C LEU A 43 -0.77 -7.68 4.39
N VAL A 44 -1.10 -8.41 5.45
CA VAL A 44 -0.59 -8.15 6.82
C VAL A 44 0.94 -8.19 6.84
N VAL A 45 1.55 -9.25 6.29
CA VAL A 45 3.02 -9.38 6.26
C VAL A 45 3.65 -8.23 5.47
N GLN A 46 3.04 -7.84 4.36
CA GLN A 46 3.53 -6.74 3.53
C GLN A 46 3.43 -5.39 4.26
N ALA A 47 2.32 -5.15 4.96
CA ALA A 47 2.14 -3.98 5.82
C ALA A 47 3.21 -3.91 6.90
N LEU A 48 3.41 -5.00 7.65
CA LEU A 48 4.42 -5.07 8.71
C LEU A 48 5.82 -4.78 8.17
N SER A 49 6.17 -5.40 7.05
CA SER A 49 7.48 -5.25 6.41
C SER A 49 7.77 -3.81 5.96
N LEU A 50 6.75 -3.09 5.47
CA LEU A 50 6.87 -1.73 4.93
C LEU A 50 6.77 -0.64 6.01
N LEU A 51 5.82 -0.79 6.93
CA LEU A 51 5.46 0.21 7.95
C LEU A 51 6.25 0.07 9.25
N PHE A 52 6.63 -1.16 9.59
CA PHE A 52 7.30 -1.49 10.85
C PHE A 52 8.67 -2.18 10.67
N PRO A 53 9.57 -1.70 9.78
CA PRO A 53 10.90 -2.30 9.58
C PRO A 53 11.90 -1.87 10.67
N TYR A 54 11.45 -1.76 11.92
CA TYR A 54 12.28 -1.28 13.03
C TYR A 54 11.79 -1.83 14.36
N LYS A 55 12.67 -1.74 15.37
CA LYS A 55 12.44 -2.28 16.71
C LYS A 55 11.20 -1.75 17.41
N ILE A 56 10.84 -0.48 17.16
CA ILE A 56 9.61 0.13 17.69
C ILE A 56 8.33 -0.56 17.18
N GLY A 57 8.42 -1.25 16.04
CA GLY A 57 7.33 -2.02 15.47
C GLY A 57 7.15 -3.40 16.08
N ALA A 58 8.01 -3.85 17.00
CA ALA A 58 8.00 -5.22 17.52
C ALA A 58 6.63 -5.67 18.04
N SER A 59 5.93 -4.80 18.79
CA SER A 59 4.59 -5.09 19.28
C SER A 59 3.56 -5.33 18.16
N ALA A 60 3.71 -4.66 17.01
CA ALA A 60 2.87 -4.90 15.84
C ALA A 60 3.16 -6.27 15.22
N TRP A 61 4.44 -6.65 15.08
CA TRP A 61 4.83 -7.98 14.59
C TRP A 61 4.33 -9.11 15.50
N SER A 62 4.48 -8.97 16.83
CA SER A 62 4.02 -9.98 17.79
C SER A 62 2.51 -10.22 17.76
N LYS A 63 1.71 -9.25 17.32
CA LYS A 63 0.25 -9.41 17.18
C LYS A 63 -0.15 -10.33 16.02
N PHE A 64 0.76 -10.60 15.08
CA PHE A 64 0.47 -11.34 13.85
C PHE A 64 1.44 -12.50 13.63
N TYR A 65 1.93 -13.14 14.70
CA TYR A 65 2.84 -14.29 14.60
C TYR A 65 2.25 -15.46 13.81
N ASP A 66 0.93 -15.62 13.80
CA ASP A 66 0.23 -16.63 13.01
C ASP A 66 0.27 -16.37 11.50
N LYS A 67 0.62 -15.14 11.07
CA LYS A 67 0.69 -14.74 9.66
C LYS A 67 2.12 -14.65 9.13
N VAL A 68 3.14 -14.62 9.98
CA VAL A 68 4.54 -14.43 9.58
C VAL A 68 5.30 -15.75 9.52
N ASN A 69 6.30 -15.82 8.64
CA ASN A 69 7.16 -17.00 8.54
C ASN A 69 8.23 -16.98 9.63
N LEU A 70 7.99 -17.70 10.73
CA LEU A 70 8.92 -17.81 11.87
C LEU A 70 10.21 -18.59 11.55
N ASN A 71 10.29 -19.27 10.40
CA ASN A 71 11.53 -19.93 9.95
C ASN A 71 12.53 -18.93 9.34
N GLN A 72 12.14 -17.68 9.13
CA GLN A 72 13.02 -16.59 8.72
C GLN A 72 13.24 -15.64 9.89
N SER A 73 14.41 -15.00 9.95
CA SER A 73 14.68 -13.99 10.96
C SER A 73 13.68 -12.83 10.85
N TRP A 74 13.28 -12.26 11.98
CA TRP A 74 12.37 -11.11 12.02
C TRP A 74 12.89 -9.96 11.15
N ARG A 75 14.20 -9.70 11.20
CA ARG A 75 14.82 -8.62 10.42
C ARG A 75 14.93 -8.90 8.93
N ARG A 76 14.99 -10.16 8.51
CA ARG A 76 14.87 -10.52 7.09
C ARG A 76 13.50 -10.14 6.53
N SER A 77 12.46 -10.15 7.36
CA SER A 77 11.13 -9.72 6.95
C SER A 77 11.02 -8.21 6.72
N TRP A 78 12.01 -7.40 7.11
CA TRP A 78 11.94 -5.94 6.96
C TRP A 78 12.24 -5.48 5.53
N ALA A 79 11.41 -4.59 5.00
CA ALA A 79 11.59 -3.96 3.69
C ALA A 79 12.49 -2.72 3.78
N VAL A 80 13.80 -2.96 3.98
CA VAL A 80 14.80 -1.92 4.21
C VAL A 80 15.54 -1.50 2.94
N SER A 81 15.88 -2.44 2.05
CA SER A 81 16.54 -2.14 0.78
C SER A 81 15.57 -1.46 -0.20
N ASN A 82 16.11 -0.72 -1.17
CA ASN A 82 15.31 -0.14 -2.25
C ASN A 82 14.57 -1.23 -3.03
N TYR A 83 15.26 -2.33 -3.35
CA TYR A 83 14.66 -3.49 -4.02
C TYR A 83 13.46 -4.03 -3.25
N GLU A 84 13.64 -4.41 -1.98
CA GLU A 84 12.59 -5.13 -1.24
C GLU A 84 11.42 -4.21 -0.89
N ARG A 85 11.69 -2.92 -0.63
CA ARG A 85 10.66 -1.91 -0.44
C ARG A 85 9.85 -1.70 -1.72
N LEU A 86 10.50 -1.55 -2.88
CA LEU A 86 9.81 -1.36 -4.15
C LEU A 86 8.99 -2.59 -4.55
N ARG A 87 9.55 -3.79 -4.39
CA ARG A 87 8.89 -5.07 -4.68
C ARG A 87 7.60 -5.21 -3.88
N ARG A 88 7.67 -5.02 -2.56
CA ARG A 88 6.50 -5.17 -1.68
C ARG A 88 5.45 -4.10 -1.94
N ARG A 89 5.87 -2.87 -2.26
CA ARG A 89 4.92 -1.82 -2.68
C ARG A 89 4.18 -2.21 -3.96
N ALA A 90 4.89 -2.62 -5.01
CA ALA A 90 4.27 -3.06 -6.26
C ALA A 90 3.32 -4.26 -6.06
N LEU A 91 3.71 -5.23 -5.23
CA LEU A 91 2.86 -6.36 -4.85
C LEU A 91 1.58 -5.89 -4.12
N VAL A 92 1.72 -5.00 -3.14
CA VAL A 92 0.58 -4.41 -2.41
C VAL A 92 -0.35 -3.68 -3.36
N GLU A 93 0.17 -2.92 -4.33
CA GLU A 93 -0.65 -2.23 -5.32
C GLU A 93 -1.40 -3.20 -6.24
N ALA A 94 -0.72 -4.23 -6.76
CA ALA A 94 -1.34 -5.26 -7.59
C ALA A 94 -2.52 -5.94 -6.87
N VAL A 95 -2.31 -6.38 -5.62
CA VAL A 95 -3.38 -6.96 -4.81
C VAL A 95 -4.47 -5.93 -4.51
N SER A 96 -4.07 -4.68 -4.25
CA SER A 96 -5.03 -3.60 -3.99
C SER A 96 -5.96 -3.38 -5.18
N PHE A 97 -5.43 -3.32 -6.40
CA PHE A 97 -6.23 -3.23 -7.62
C PHE A 97 -7.23 -4.37 -7.73
N LYS A 98 -6.81 -5.61 -7.44
CA LYS A 98 -7.71 -6.76 -7.41
C LYS A 98 -8.80 -6.64 -6.34
N LEU A 99 -8.46 -6.15 -5.14
CA LEU A 99 -9.41 -5.98 -4.05
C LEU A 99 -10.43 -4.87 -4.32
N PHE A 100 -10.05 -3.82 -5.06
CA PHE A 100 -10.95 -2.81 -5.61
C PHE A 100 -11.78 -3.29 -6.81
N ASP A 101 -11.64 -4.58 -7.19
CA ASP A 101 -12.33 -5.20 -8.33
C ASP A 101 -12.04 -4.50 -9.67
N LEU A 102 -10.82 -3.98 -9.82
CA LEU A 102 -10.35 -3.37 -11.05
C LEU A 102 -9.86 -4.45 -12.03
N ASP A 103 -9.98 -4.15 -13.32
CA ASP A 103 -9.37 -4.92 -14.40
C ASP A 103 -8.17 -4.18 -15.01
N HIS A 104 -7.51 -4.80 -15.99
CA HIS A 104 -6.34 -4.21 -16.66
C HIS A 104 -6.63 -2.83 -17.27
N GLN A 105 -7.81 -2.66 -17.86
CA GLN A 105 -8.16 -1.41 -18.55
C GLN A 105 -8.37 -0.30 -17.53
N HIS A 106 -9.05 -0.59 -16.42
CA HIS A 106 -9.18 0.34 -15.30
C HIS A 106 -7.82 0.74 -14.74
N VAL A 107 -6.92 -0.21 -14.50
CA VAL A 107 -5.58 0.08 -13.95
C VAL A 107 -4.74 0.89 -14.94
N LYS A 108 -4.83 0.62 -16.25
CA LYS A 108 -4.16 1.44 -17.29
C LYS A 108 -4.67 2.88 -17.31
N ILE A 109 -5.97 3.10 -17.12
CA ILE A 109 -6.54 4.46 -17.01
C ILE A 109 -6.03 5.16 -15.74
N ILE A 110 -6.00 4.45 -14.62
CA ILE A 110 -5.51 4.98 -13.33
C ILE A 110 -4.04 5.40 -13.45
N LEU A 111 -3.22 4.52 -14.01
CA LEU A 111 -1.78 4.68 -14.15
C LEU A 111 -1.38 5.21 -15.55
N ASN A 112 -2.23 6.03 -16.16
CA ASN A 112 -1.91 6.63 -17.44
C ASN A 112 -0.67 7.55 -17.33
N GLU A 113 0.10 7.64 -18.41
CA GLU A 113 1.26 8.56 -18.56
C GLU A 113 2.44 8.28 -17.60
N VAL A 114 2.44 7.16 -16.86
CA VAL A 114 3.50 6.84 -15.88
C VAL A 114 4.78 6.28 -16.50
N ASP A 115 4.73 5.91 -17.78
CA ASP A 115 5.75 5.19 -18.53
C ASP A 115 6.52 6.09 -19.51
N TYR A 116 6.27 7.41 -19.52
CA TYR A 116 7.05 8.35 -20.32
C TYR A 116 8.53 8.38 -19.88
N PRO A 117 9.49 8.37 -20.82
CA PRO A 117 10.92 8.46 -20.52
C PRO A 117 11.27 9.73 -19.73
N THR A 118 12.29 9.65 -18.86
CA THR A 118 12.73 10.80 -18.06
C THR A 118 13.21 11.97 -18.93
N SER A 119 13.80 11.70 -20.09
CA SER A 119 14.20 12.73 -21.07
C SER A 119 12.99 13.56 -21.54
N VAL A 120 11.86 12.91 -21.78
CA VAL A 120 10.60 13.55 -22.21
C VAL A 120 9.96 14.31 -21.05
N LEU A 121 9.92 13.73 -19.85
CA LEU A 121 9.35 14.38 -18.66
C LEU A 121 10.15 15.61 -18.17
N ARG A 122 11.40 15.77 -18.61
CA ARG A 122 12.22 16.96 -18.33
C ARG A 122 11.83 18.16 -19.17
N ASP A 123 11.18 17.96 -20.32
CA ASP A 123 10.61 19.06 -21.09
C ASP A 123 9.39 19.63 -20.35
N LYS A 124 9.53 20.86 -19.84
CA LYS A 124 8.47 21.56 -19.12
C LYS A 124 7.24 21.80 -19.98
N TYR A 125 7.41 22.04 -21.28
CA TYR A 125 6.28 22.26 -22.17
C TYR A 125 5.45 20.98 -22.28
N PHE A 126 6.11 19.84 -22.53
CA PHE A 126 5.47 18.54 -22.55
C PHE A 126 4.80 18.21 -21.19
N ALA A 127 5.56 18.28 -20.10
CA ALA A 127 5.08 17.90 -18.77
C ALA A 127 3.90 18.75 -18.27
N ASN A 128 3.79 20.01 -18.71
CA ASN A 128 2.64 20.88 -18.39
C ASN A 128 1.35 20.48 -19.11
N ASN A 129 1.43 19.68 -20.18
CA ASN A 129 0.26 19.19 -20.92
C ASN A 129 -0.27 17.83 -20.41
N LEU A 130 0.47 17.15 -19.52
CA LEU A 130 0.04 15.89 -18.89
C LEU A 130 -1.03 16.14 -17.81
N ASP A 131 -1.80 15.09 -17.43
CA ASP A 131 -2.85 15.23 -16.40
C ASP A 131 -2.23 15.74 -15.08
N SER A 132 -2.68 16.90 -14.62
CA SER A 132 -2.23 17.48 -13.36
C SER A 132 -2.57 16.62 -12.14
N ARG A 133 -3.54 15.72 -12.29
CA ARG A 133 -3.99 14.76 -11.27
C ARG A 133 -3.47 13.34 -11.52
N GLY A 134 -2.68 13.12 -12.57
CA GLY A 134 -2.08 11.82 -12.89
C GLY A 134 -0.87 11.48 -12.02
N PHE A 135 -0.46 10.21 -12.09
CA PHE A 135 0.66 9.67 -11.32
C PHE A 135 2.04 9.79 -11.98
N TRP A 136 2.12 10.36 -13.18
CA TRP A 136 3.39 10.52 -13.93
C TRP A 136 4.48 11.27 -13.16
N ARG A 137 4.12 12.03 -12.13
CA ARG A 137 5.07 12.74 -11.24
C ARG A 137 5.78 11.82 -10.26
N ILE A 138 5.20 10.66 -9.92
CA ILE A 138 5.83 9.68 -9.04
C ILE A 138 7.05 9.13 -9.76
N ASP A 139 8.21 9.22 -9.12
CA ASP A 139 9.48 8.70 -9.63
C ASP A 139 9.84 9.20 -11.05
N LYS A 140 9.38 10.40 -11.43
CA LYS A 140 9.58 10.96 -12.78
C LYS A 140 11.06 11.14 -13.17
N ASP A 141 11.93 11.29 -12.17
CA ASP A 141 13.35 11.56 -12.34
C ASP A 141 14.18 10.30 -12.59
N ILE A 142 13.55 9.11 -12.57
CA ILE A 142 14.18 7.82 -12.92
C ILE A 142 13.45 7.17 -14.10
N ASP A 143 14.14 6.25 -14.78
CA ASP A 143 13.61 5.58 -15.97
C ASP A 143 12.36 4.75 -15.66
N PRO A 144 11.42 4.63 -16.61
CA PRO A 144 10.12 4.00 -16.39
C PRO A 144 10.19 2.56 -15.86
N GLU A 145 11.18 1.76 -16.27
CA GLU A 145 11.23 0.32 -15.91
C GLU A 145 11.48 0.08 -14.41
N VAL A 146 11.97 1.08 -13.68
CA VAL A 146 12.25 1.01 -12.24
C VAL A 146 11.26 1.84 -11.40
N ARG A 147 10.23 2.43 -12.01
CA ARG A 147 9.23 3.24 -11.28
C ARG A 147 8.25 2.35 -10.53
N HIS A 148 7.85 2.79 -9.33
CA HIS A 148 6.82 2.13 -8.54
C HIS A 148 5.52 1.91 -9.31
N THR A 149 5.05 2.92 -10.02
CA THR A 149 3.79 2.90 -10.77
C THR A 149 3.83 1.90 -11.93
N VAL A 150 4.92 1.88 -12.70
CA VAL A 150 5.11 0.94 -13.81
C VAL A 150 5.22 -0.50 -13.31
N LEU A 151 6.03 -0.75 -12.27
CA LEU A 151 6.16 -2.09 -11.69
C LEU A 151 4.86 -2.58 -11.04
N SER A 152 4.03 -1.68 -10.50
CA SER A 152 2.71 -2.05 -9.97
C SER A 152 1.76 -2.54 -11.07
N LEU A 153 1.80 -1.93 -12.26
CA LEU A 153 1.02 -2.37 -13.43
C LEU A 153 1.51 -3.74 -13.92
N ILE A 154 2.82 -3.93 -14.00
CA ILE A 154 3.43 -5.22 -14.41
C ILE A 154 3.10 -6.32 -13.40
N ALA A 155 3.21 -6.04 -12.10
CA ALA A 155 2.82 -6.98 -11.05
C ALA A 155 1.32 -7.32 -11.14
N PHE A 156 0.47 -6.35 -11.47
CA PHE A 156 -0.97 -6.60 -11.64
C PHE A 156 -1.28 -7.44 -12.88
N HIS A 157 -0.57 -7.24 -13.98
CA HIS A 157 -0.67 -8.09 -15.17
C HIS A 157 -0.39 -9.56 -14.81
N ASP A 158 0.73 -9.81 -14.11
CA ASP A 158 1.09 -11.15 -13.64
C ASP A 158 0.04 -11.75 -12.68
N LEU A 159 -0.53 -10.92 -11.79
CA LEU A 159 -1.63 -11.31 -10.92
C LEU A 159 -2.87 -11.74 -11.72
N GLN A 160 -3.23 -10.99 -12.77
CA GLN A 160 -4.39 -11.34 -13.60
C GLN A 160 -4.20 -12.63 -14.37
N GLU A 161 -3.00 -12.91 -14.87
CA GLU A 161 -2.69 -14.15 -15.59
C GLU A 161 -2.68 -15.38 -14.67
N LYS A 162 -2.10 -15.26 -13.48
CA LYS A 162 -1.91 -16.39 -12.55
C LYS A 162 -3.07 -16.60 -11.59
N GLY A 163 -3.82 -15.54 -11.30
CA GLY A 163 -4.77 -15.51 -10.19
C GLY A 163 -4.10 -15.19 -8.85
N LEU A 164 -4.91 -14.74 -7.88
CA LEU A 164 -4.45 -14.20 -6.61
C LEU A 164 -3.60 -15.18 -5.79
N ASP A 165 -4.07 -16.43 -5.64
CA ASP A 165 -3.40 -17.42 -4.81
C ASP A 165 -2.03 -17.81 -5.39
N ALA A 166 -1.95 -18.07 -6.70
CA ALA A 166 -0.69 -18.40 -7.36
C ALA A 166 0.29 -17.21 -7.36
N PHE A 167 -0.22 -15.99 -7.55
CA PHE A 167 0.58 -14.77 -7.49
C PHE A 167 1.21 -14.51 -6.12
N LEU A 168 0.51 -14.85 -5.02
CA LEU A 168 1.01 -14.70 -3.66
C LEU A 168 1.95 -15.84 -3.24
N ASN A 169 1.75 -17.05 -3.74
CA ASN A 169 2.52 -18.23 -3.33
C ASN A 169 3.73 -18.55 -4.21
N GLN A 170 3.98 -17.79 -5.28
CA GLN A 170 5.20 -17.95 -6.09
C GLN A 170 6.48 -17.61 -5.30
N ASN A 171 7.63 -18.07 -5.80
CA ASN A 171 8.95 -17.87 -5.19
C ASN A 171 9.00 -18.35 -3.73
N ASP A 172 8.64 -19.62 -3.50
CA ASP A 172 8.62 -20.25 -2.18
C ASP A 172 7.79 -19.47 -1.14
N GLY A 173 6.65 -18.93 -1.58
CA GLY A 173 5.74 -18.15 -0.73
C GLY A 173 6.17 -16.71 -0.47
N GLU A 174 7.22 -16.22 -1.13
CA GLU A 174 7.64 -14.81 -1.01
C GLU A 174 6.81 -13.85 -1.90
N GLY A 175 6.02 -14.42 -2.82
CA GLY A 175 5.17 -13.71 -3.76
C GLY A 175 5.94 -13.14 -4.95
N TRP A 176 5.35 -12.15 -5.60
CA TRP A 176 5.91 -11.52 -6.79
C TRP A 176 7.30 -10.91 -6.56
N MET A 177 8.19 -11.08 -7.55
CA MET A 177 9.56 -10.56 -7.57
C MET A 177 9.73 -9.54 -8.68
N ILE A 178 10.60 -8.56 -8.44
CA ILE A 178 11.01 -7.63 -9.49
C ILE A 178 11.82 -8.43 -10.54
N PRO A 179 11.44 -8.38 -11.82
CA PRO A 179 12.15 -9.10 -12.87
C PRO A 179 13.58 -8.55 -13.07
N GLU A 180 14.49 -9.42 -13.52
CA GLU A 180 15.88 -9.02 -13.81
C GLU A 180 15.96 -8.03 -14.98
N VAL A 181 15.15 -8.28 -16.01
CA VAL A 181 15.02 -7.43 -17.19
C VAL A 181 13.56 -7.21 -17.54
N LEU A 182 13.25 -6.06 -18.14
CA LEU A 182 11.93 -5.71 -18.65
C LEU A 182 12.01 -5.10 -20.04
N ARG A 183 11.07 -5.50 -20.91
CA ARG A 183 10.77 -4.78 -22.14
C ARG A 183 9.36 -4.20 -21.99
N LEU A 184 9.25 -2.88 -21.95
CA LEU A 184 7.96 -2.21 -21.67
C LEU A 184 6.90 -2.53 -22.72
N ALA A 185 7.30 -2.69 -23.98
CA ALA A 185 6.40 -3.03 -25.07
C ALA A 185 5.60 -4.33 -24.84
N ASP A 186 6.14 -5.29 -24.08
CA ASP A 186 5.44 -6.56 -23.75
C ASP A 186 4.16 -6.32 -22.94
N TYR A 187 4.06 -5.19 -22.24
CA TYR A 187 2.90 -4.80 -21.44
C TYR A 187 2.03 -3.74 -22.13
N GLY A 188 2.37 -3.41 -23.39
CA GLY A 188 1.80 -2.28 -24.12
C GLY A 188 2.11 -0.95 -23.43
N LEU A 189 3.36 -0.80 -22.97
CA LEU A 189 3.91 0.41 -22.37
C LEU A 189 5.10 0.93 -23.19
N GLY A 190 5.45 2.18 -22.94
CA GLY A 190 6.63 2.86 -23.45
C GLY A 190 6.36 3.74 -24.68
N HIS A 191 7.22 4.75 -24.84
CA HIS A 191 7.01 5.88 -25.78
C HIS A 191 8.25 6.20 -26.62
N ASP A 192 9.25 5.31 -26.61
CA ASP A 192 10.50 5.46 -27.34
C ASP A 192 11.04 4.09 -27.78
N ASP A 193 12.11 4.09 -28.60
CA ASP A 193 12.74 2.86 -29.09
C ASP A 193 13.28 1.99 -27.95
N ARG A 194 13.69 2.62 -26.84
CA ARG A 194 14.18 1.94 -25.63
C ARG A 194 13.14 0.98 -25.05
N ALA A 195 11.85 1.31 -25.13
CA ALA A 195 10.76 0.45 -24.68
C ALA A 195 10.65 -0.88 -25.44
N GLN A 196 11.24 -0.96 -26.64
CA GLN A 196 11.27 -2.16 -27.49
C GLN A 196 12.44 -3.10 -27.13
N GLU A 197 13.32 -2.69 -26.23
CA GLU A 197 14.50 -3.46 -25.82
C GLU A 197 14.37 -3.97 -24.38
N TYR A 198 15.08 -5.06 -24.06
CA TYR A 198 15.19 -5.55 -22.69
C TYR A 198 16.13 -4.65 -21.87
N GLN A 199 15.58 -4.00 -20.86
CA GLN A 199 16.30 -3.12 -19.94
C GLN A 199 16.55 -3.81 -18.60
N PRO A 200 17.72 -3.63 -17.97
CA PRO A 200 17.98 -4.15 -16.63
C PRO A 200 17.10 -3.44 -15.59
N VAL A 201 16.58 -4.19 -14.62
CA VAL A 201 15.68 -3.65 -13.57
C VAL A 201 16.15 -4.02 -12.17
N ALA A 202 16.10 -5.31 -11.79
CA ALA A 202 16.48 -5.78 -10.46
C ALA A 202 17.88 -5.30 -10.04
N SER A 203 18.87 -5.47 -10.92
CA SER A 203 20.27 -5.07 -10.68
C SER A 203 20.45 -3.56 -10.45
N ARG A 204 19.52 -2.72 -10.93
CA ARG A 204 19.56 -1.26 -10.72
C ARG A 204 19.12 -0.84 -9.32
N LEU A 205 18.43 -1.73 -8.59
CA LEU A 205 17.86 -1.44 -7.27
C LEU A 205 18.79 -1.82 -6.11
N GLY A 206 19.93 -2.45 -6.42
CA GLY A 206 20.87 -2.98 -5.44
C GLY A 206 20.40 -4.31 -4.85
N PRO A 207 21.04 -4.78 -3.76
CA PRO A 207 20.73 -6.07 -3.18
C PRO A 207 19.33 -6.10 -2.56
N ARG A 208 18.65 -7.24 -2.70
CA ARG A 208 17.34 -7.46 -2.07
C ARG A 208 17.41 -7.41 -0.54
N PHE A 209 18.44 -7.99 0.03
CA PHE A 209 18.68 -7.98 1.48
C PHE A 209 20.12 -7.54 1.75
N TYR A 210 20.32 -6.82 2.84
CA TYR A 210 21.67 -6.54 3.33
C TYR A 210 22.24 -7.75 4.06
N ASP A 211 23.56 -7.88 4.13
CA ASP A 211 24.23 -9.01 4.77
C ASP A 211 23.80 -9.23 6.23
N TRP A 212 23.57 -8.15 6.97
CA TRP A 212 23.09 -8.22 8.36
C TRP A 212 21.67 -8.77 8.50
N GLN A 213 20.84 -8.72 7.43
CA GLN A 213 19.52 -9.35 7.42
C GLN A 213 19.61 -10.87 7.19
N LEU A 214 20.64 -11.31 6.45
CA LEU A 214 20.80 -12.72 6.04
C LEU A 214 21.56 -13.54 7.08
N ASN A 215 22.51 -12.95 7.78
CA ASN A 215 23.42 -13.64 8.70
C ASN A 215 22.92 -13.69 10.15
N GLU A 216 21.65 -13.33 10.40
CA GLU A 216 21.07 -13.32 11.74
C GLU A 216 20.51 -14.70 12.11
N ASP A 217 20.79 -15.16 13.33
CA ASP A 217 20.16 -16.35 13.89
C ASP A 217 18.64 -16.15 14.04
N VAL A 218 17.86 -17.05 13.46
CA VAL A 218 16.40 -16.92 13.37
C VAL A 218 15.77 -16.87 14.76
N LYS A 219 16.16 -17.79 15.64
CA LYS A 219 15.59 -17.89 16.99
C LYS A 219 15.87 -16.63 17.79
N ARG A 220 17.14 -16.21 17.83
CA ARG A 220 17.57 -14.98 18.51
C ARG A 220 16.85 -13.75 17.95
N SER A 221 16.66 -13.65 16.64
CA SER A 221 15.98 -12.50 16.00
C SER A 221 14.55 -12.34 16.52
N TRP A 222 13.82 -13.43 16.73
CA TRP A 222 12.47 -13.40 17.29
C TRP A 222 12.45 -13.20 18.81
N GLU A 223 13.42 -13.74 19.55
CA GLU A 223 13.60 -13.42 20.98
C GLU A 223 13.86 -11.92 21.19
N GLU A 224 14.67 -11.29 20.32
CA GLU A 224 14.87 -9.84 20.30
C GLU A 224 13.57 -9.09 19.99
N CYS A 225 12.75 -9.57 19.05
CA CYS A 225 11.43 -9.00 18.76
C CYS A 225 10.53 -9.01 20.01
N GLU A 226 10.41 -10.17 20.66
CA GLU A 226 9.59 -10.32 21.86
C GLU A 226 10.06 -9.42 23.01
N ALA A 227 11.37 -9.37 23.26
CA ALA A 227 11.94 -8.48 24.26
C ALA A 227 11.64 -7.00 23.97
N HIS A 228 11.73 -6.57 22.70
CA HIS A 228 11.36 -5.22 22.30
C HIS A 228 9.86 -4.94 22.47
N ALA A 229 8.99 -5.89 22.12
CA ALA A 229 7.55 -5.77 22.32
C ALA A 229 7.20 -5.58 23.81
N GLU A 230 7.84 -6.34 24.71
CA GLU A 230 7.66 -6.22 26.16
C GLU A 230 8.14 -4.88 26.69
N LEU A 231 9.29 -4.37 26.24
CA LEU A 231 9.76 -3.05 26.62
C LEU A 231 8.80 -1.94 26.19
N ILE A 232 8.24 -2.03 24.98
CA ILE A 232 7.27 -1.04 24.46
C ILE A 232 5.99 -1.05 25.32
N ARG A 233 5.47 -2.23 25.67
CA ARG A 233 4.27 -2.37 26.53
C ARG A 233 4.46 -1.72 27.91
N LYS A 234 5.68 -1.77 28.45
CA LYS A 234 6.00 -1.13 29.74
C LYS A 234 6.05 0.40 29.65
N ILE A 235 6.46 0.95 28.50
CA ILE A 235 6.60 2.41 28.30
C ILE A 235 5.26 3.03 27.90
N VAL A 236 4.48 2.35 27.05
CA VAL A 236 3.16 2.78 26.58
C VAL A 236 2.14 1.71 26.99
N PRO A 237 1.58 1.79 28.20
CA PRO A 237 0.54 0.87 28.63
C PRO A 237 -0.66 0.96 27.68
N ILE A 238 -1.18 -0.19 27.28
CA ILE A 238 -2.45 -0.24 26.54
C ILE A 238 -3.53 0.23 27.52
N GLN A 239 -4.18 1.35 27.24
CA GLN A 239 -5.39 1.73 27.98
C GLN A 239 -6.42 0.62 27.74
N ALA A 240 -6.91 0.01 28.83
CA ALA A 240 -8.08 -0.85 28.74
C ALA A 240 -9.23 -0.02 28.15
N PRO A 241 -10.08 -0.59 27.29
CA PRO A 241 -11.28 0.11 26.87
C PRO A 241 -12.05 0.51 28.14
N ASP A 242 -12.35 1.80 28.27
CA ASP A 242 -13.20 2.28 29.34
C ASP A 242 -14.54 1.55 29.23
N ASP A 243 -14.90 0.79 30.25
CA ASP A 243 -16.26 0.31 30.47
C ASP A 243 -17.11 1.55 30.81
N GLU A 244 -17.36 2.41 29.80
CA GLU A 244 -18.42 3.40 29.89
C GLU A 244 -19.74 2.66 29.87
N GLY A 245 -20.19 2.30 31.07
CA GLY A 245 -21.51 1.78 31.33
C GLY A 245 -22.55 2.62 30.61
N ILE A 246 -23.34 1.95 29.77
CA ILE A 246 -24.54 2.51 29.15
C ILE A 246 -25.45 2.96 30.30
N ALA A 247 -25.42 4.25 30.63
CA ALA A 247 -26.41 4.86 31.49
C ALA A 247 -27.74 4.86 30.72
N GLU A 248 -28.68 4.03 31.18
CA GLU A 248 -30.06 4.05 30.71
C GLU A 248 -30.64 5.46 30.86
N VAL A 249 -30.96 6.09 29.73
CA VAL A 249 -31.71 7.35 29.69
C VAL A 249 -33.19 7.01 29.94
N PRO A 250 -33.84 7.52 31.02
CA PRO A 250 -35.26 7.28 31.21
C PRO A 250 -36.06 8.21 30.28
N THR A 251 -36.71 7.65 29.26
CA THR A 251 -37.68 8.37 28.42
C THR A 251 -39.07 8.28 29.03
N SER A 252 -39.52 9.35 29.68
CA SER A 252 -40.95 9.64 29.87
C SER A 252 -41.22 11.05 29.32
N PRO A 253 -42.07 11.20 28.28
CA PRO A 253 -42.38 12.50 27.71
C PRO A 253 -43.44 13.23 28.54
N THR A 254 -43.08 14.39 29.08
CA THR A 254 -44.01 15.33 29.73
C THR A 254 -44.73 16.15 28.65
N ALA A 255 -46.06 16.11 28.63
CA ALA A 255 -46.91 16.85 27.69
C ALA A 255 -46.85 18.37 27.92
N PRO A 256 -46.93 19.21 26.86
CA PRO A 256 -46.88 20.66 27.00
C PRO A 256 -48.22 21.27 27.46
N SER A 257 -48.09 22.23 28.39
CA SER A 257 -49.13 23.08 28.95
C SER A 257 -49.73 24.02 27.90
N SER A 258 -51.06 24.07 27.84
CA SER A 258 -51.88 24.97 27.04
C SER A 258 -51.87 26.40 27.61
N GLN A 259 -51.34 27.36 26.86
CA GLN A 259 -51.60 28.79 27.08
C GLN A 259 -52.53 29.35 26.00
N GLN A 260 -53.64 29.91 26.48
CA GLN A 260 -54.71 30.56 25.72
C GLN A 260 -54.22 31.85 25.03
N MET A 261 -54.54 31.99 23.75
CA MET A 261 -54.57 33.27 23.05
C MET A 261 -55.81 34.06 23.51
N ASN A 262 -55.60 35.24 24.08
CA ASN A 262 -56.65 36.26 24.20
C ASN A 262 -56.65 37.13 22.94
N LEU A 263 -57.81 37.23 22.31
CA LEU A 263 -58.15 38.17 21.25
C LEU A 263 -58.56 39.51 21.88
N PHE A 264 -57.94 40.61 21.44
CA PHE A 264 -58.56 41.88 21.06
C PHE A 264 -57.64 42.60 20.09
#